data_AF-A0A210QHM5-F1
#
_entry.id   AF-A0A210QHM5-F1
#
_cell.length_a   1.000
_cell.length_b   1.000
_cell.length_c   1.000
_cell.angle_alpha   90.00
_cell.angle_beta   90.00
_cell.angle_gamma   90.00
#
_symmetry.space_group_name_H-M   'P 1'
#
loop_
_entity.id
_entity.type
_entity.pdbx_description
1 polymer ?
#
loop_
_entity_poly.entity_id
_entity_poly.type
_entity_poly.pdbx_seq_one_letter_code
_entity_poly.pdbx_strand_id
1 'polypeptide(L)'
;MAGQTVIAGIVCLFVLTLASEKRILLNDPAYVSQQLTHLQSELQELRVKAGNQEQTVTTLQQTVSDLQQTVTNQQSVIMKMAQESGKGVVYSRWGRKDCPAGNDTQLVYSGFAGVSHYTSPGGAADTLCMPPEPVWGPGKTKLHVSKHMSMARNMKIQACLVCQT
;
A
#
# COMPACT_ATOMS: atom_id res chain seq x y z
N MET A 1 -64.56 -71.07 15.33
CA MET A 1 -64.41 -69.68 15.81
C MET A 1 -63.39 -69.50 16.95
N ALA A 2 -62.69 -70.55 17.40
CA ALA A 2 -61.70 -70.45 18.49
C ALA A 2 -60.24 -70.22 18.05
N GLY A 3 -59.88 -70.52 16.78
CA GLY A 3 -58.49 -70.42 16.30
C GLY A 3 -58.01 -68.99 16.00
N GLN A 4 -58.92 -68.07 15.67
CA GLN A 4 -58.53 -66.68 15.32
C GLN A 4 -58.21 -65.81 16.55
N THR A 5 -58.79 -66.10 17.71
CA THR A 5 -58.54 -65.34 18.94
C THR A 5 -57.15 -65.65 19.52
N VAL A 6 -56.67 -66.88 19.35
CA VAL A 6 -55.32 -67.29 19.80
C VAL A 6 -54.23 -66.65 18.94
N ILE A 7 -54.41 -66.62 17.62
CA ILE A 7 -53.47 -65.99 16.69
C ILE A 7 -53.39 -64.49 16.96
N ALA A 8 -54.53 -63.82 17.17
CA ALA A 8 -54.56 -62.41 17.54
C ALA A 8 -53.84 -62.13 18.87
N GLY A 9 -54.01 -63.00 19.87
CA GLY A 9 -53.33 -62.87 21.17
C GLY A 9 -51.81 -63.06 21.08
N ILE A 10 -51.35 -64.05 20.32
CA ILE A 10 -49.91 -64.31 20.13
C ILE A 10 -49.26 -63.18 19.30
N VAL A 11 -49.94 -62.70 18.25
CA VAL A 11 -49.46 -61.56 17.45
C VAL A 11 -49.40 -60.29 18.32
N CYS A 12 -50.38 -60.07 19.20
CA CYS A 12 -50.37 -58.93 20.11
C CYS A 12 -49.21 -59.00 21.12
N LEU A 13 -48.96 -60.17 21.70
CA LEU A 13 -47.81 -60.39 22.59
C LEU A 13 -46.48 -60.19 21.86
N PHE A 14 -46.33 -60.73 20.64
CA PHE A 14 -45.11 -60.55 19.84
C PHE A 14 -44.87 -59.08 19.45
N VAL A 15 -45.92 -58.33 19.11
CA VAL A 15 -45.84 -56.91 18.79
C VAL A 15 -45.50 -56.07 20.02
N LEU A 16 -46.05 -56.41 21.19
CA LEU A 16 -45.71 -55.75 22.46
C LEU A 16 -44.26 -56.04 22.90
N THR A 17 -43.77 -57.27 22.69
CA THR A 17 -42.36 -57.61 23.00
C THR A 17 -41.38 -56.97 22.02
N LEU A 18 -41.70 -56.90 20.72
CA LEU A 18 -40.87 -56.26 19.69
C LEU A 18 -40.86 -54.71 19.78
N ALA A 19 -41.92 -54.11 20.33
CA ALA A 19 -41.97 -52.66 20.57
C ALA A 19 -41.07 -52.20 21.73
N SER A 20 -40.69 -53.11 22.62
CA SER A 20 -39.87 -52.80 23.79
C SER A 20 -38.38 -52.62 23.45
N GLU A 21 -37.82 -53.42 22.53
CA GLU A 21 -36.36 -53.41 22.27
C GLU A 21 -35.82 -52.17 21.52
N LYS A 22 -36.68 -51.35 20.89
CA LYS A 22 -36.24 -50.13 20.17
C LYS A 22 -36.66 -48.82 20.80
N ARG A 23 -37.59 -48.83 21.78
CA ARG A 23 -37.96 -47.63 22.55
C ARG A 23 -37.15 -47.43 23.83
N ILE A 24 -36.33 -48.41 24.22
CA ILE A 24 -35.49 -48.31 25.43
C ILE A 24 -34.20 -47.51 25.17
N LEU A 25 -33.68 -47.43 23.93
CA LEU A 25 -32.39 -46.75 23.66
C LEU A 25 -32.48 -45.26 23.26
N LEU A 26 -33.67 -44.70 23.02
CA LEU A 26 -33.81 -43.29 22.60
C LEU A 26 -34.57 -42.40 23.59
N ASN A 27 -35.04 -42.94 24.72
CA ASN A 27 -35.68 -42.15 25.77
C ASN A 27 -35.11 -42.46 27.17
N ASP A 28 -33.91 -43.05 27.23
CA ASP A 28 -33.21 -43.24 28.49
C ASP A 28 -32.64 -41.88 28.92
N PRO A 29 -33.18 -41.25 29.99
CA PRO A 29 -32.82 -39.87 30.35
C PRO A 29 -31.33 -39.72 30.64
N ALA A 30 -30.64 -40.81 31.02
CA ALA A 30 -29.20 -40.83 31.23
C ALA A 30 -28.41 -40.61 29.93
N TYR A 31 -28.78 -41.26 28.82
CA TYR A 31 -28.08 -41.11 27.54
C TYR A 31 -28.23 -39.70 26.96
N VAL A 32 -29.45 -39.14 27.03
CA VAL A 32 -29.73 -37.77 26.60
C VAL A 32 -28.94 -36.77 27.46
N SER A 33 -28.86 -36.97 28.78
CA SER A 33 -28.06 -36.10 29.66
C SER A 33 -26.57 -36.13 29.31
N GLN A 34 -26.01 -37.30 28.99
CA GLN A 34 -24.61 -37.44 28.62
C GLN A 34 -24.29 -36.78 27.27
N GLN A 35 -25.14 -36.98 26.25
CA GLN A 35 -25.05 -36.30 24.96
C GLN A 35 -25.11 -34.77 25.11
N LEU A 36 -26.01 -34.27 25.97
CA LEU A 36 -26.16 -32.84 26.23
C LEU A 36 -24.91 -32.25 26.90
N THR A 37 -24.30 -32.97 27.85
CA THR A 37 -23.03 -32.55 28.48
C THR A 37 -21.86 -32.53 27.50
N HIS A 38 -21.79 -33.50 26.58
CA HIS A 38 -20.76 -33.54 25.55
C HIS A 38 -20.87 -32.35 24.59
N LEU A 39 -22.06 -32.13 24.03
CA LEU A 39 -22.33 -31.00 23.13
C LEU A 39 -22.12 -29.65 23.82
N GLN A 40 -22.44 -29.53 25.12
CA GLN A 40 -22.14 -28.33 25.90
C GLN A 40 -20.63 -28.05 25.97
N SER A 41 -19.80 -29.09 26.11
CA SER A 41 -18.34 -28.93 26.17
C SER A 41 -17.75 -28.50 24.81
N GLU A 42 -18.23 -29.06 23.70
CA GLU A 42 -17.81 -28.63 22.36
C GLU A 42 -18.20 -27.18 22.07
N LEU A 43 -19.41 -26.76 22.48
CA LEU A 43 -19.85 -25.37 22.32
C LEU A 43 -19.05 -24.39 23.20
N GLN A 44 -18.67 -24.79 24.41
CA GLN A 44 -17.78 -23.99 25.26
C GLN A 44 -16.40 -23.82 24.63
N GLU A 45 -15.83 -24.89 24.07
CA GLU A 45 -14.53 -24.83 23.38
C GLU A 45 -14.58 -23.94 22.14
N LEU A 46 -15.61 -24.10 21.30
CA LEU A 46 -15.82 -23.25 20.12
C LEU A 46 -16.02 -21.78 20.52
N ARG A 47 -16.72 -21.50 21.62
CA ARG A 47 -16.85 -20.13 22.16
C ARG A 47 -15.50 -19.54 22.57
N VAL A 48 -14.64 -20.32 23.22
CA VAL A 48 -13.29 -19.85 23.61
C VAL A 48 -12.42 -19.61 22.38
N LYS A 49 -12.45 -20.52 21.39
CA LYS A 49 -11.75 -20.32 20.10
C LYS A 49 -12.23 -19.07 19.37
N ALA A 50 -13.54 -18.83 19.33
CA ALA A 50 -14.12 -17.62 18.76
C ALA A 50 -13.69 -16.36 19.54
N GLY A 51 -13.66 -16.41 20.88
CA GLY A 51 -13.19 -15.30 21.72
C GLY A 51 -11.71 -14.98 21.53
N ASN A 52 -10.85 -16.01 21.40
CA ASN A 52 -9.44 -15.83 21.09
C ASN A 52 -9.25 -15.21 19.70
N GLN A 53 -10.08 -15.60 18.72
CA GLN A 53 -10.06 -15.00 17.39
C GLN A 53 -10.56 -13.54 17.39
N GLU A 54 -11.53 -13.20 18.22
CA GLU A 54 -12.00 -11.82 18.38
C GLU A 54 -10.94 -10.95 19.10
N GLN A 55 -10.18 -11.52 20.03
CA GLN A 55 -9.03 -10.87 20.65
C GLN A 55 -7.90 -10.59 19.65
N THR A 56 -7.62 -11.50 18.71
CA THR A 56 -6.61 -11.23 17.68
C THR A 56 -7.08 -10.16 16.71
N VAL A 57 -8.37 -10.16 16.33
CA VAL A 57 -8.95 -9.12 15.47
C VAL A 57 -8.89 -7.74 16.14
N THR A 58 -9.22 -7.64 17.43
CA THR A 58 -9.14 -6.36 18.17
C THR A 58 -7.71 -5.86 18.32
N THR A 59 -6.75 -6.75 18.58
CA THR A 59 -5.33 -6.39 18.65
C THR A 59 -4.81 -5.91 17.29
N LEU A 60 -5.14 -6.64 16.21
CA LEU A 60 -4.78 -6.23 14.85
C LEU A 60 -5.40 -4.87 14.50
N GLN A 61 -6.65 -4.63 14.89
CA GLN A 61 -7.34 -3.36 14.64
C GLN A 61 -6.67 -2.17 15.34
N GLN A 62 -6.17 -2.38 16.57
CA GLN A 62 -5.36 -1.39 17.28
C GLN A 62 -4.04 -1.11 16.54
N THR A 63 -3.32 -2.16 16.12
CA THR A 63 -2.06 -1.98 15.38
C THR A 63 -2.24 -1.23 14.06
N VAL A 64 -3.35 -1.46 13.34
CA VAL A 64 -3.65 -0.75 12.09
C VAL A 64 -3.90 0.74 12.37
N SER A 65 -4.58 1.07 13.47
CA SER A 65 -4.85 2.46 13.85
C SER A 65 -3.57 3.21 14.21
N ASP A 66 -2.67 2.58 14.96
CA ASP A 66 -1.37 3.16 15.33
C ASP A 66 -0.44 3.33 14.12
N LEU A 67 -0.39 2.34 13.22
CA LEU A 67 0.33 2.43 11.95
C LEU A 67 -0.23 3.56 11.09
N GLN A 68 -1.55 3.70 11.02
CA GLN A 68 -2.21 4.74 10.25
C GLN A 68 -1.95 6.14 10.82
N GLN A 69 -1.87 6.27 12.14
CA GLN A 69 -1.45 7.52 12.80
C GLN A 69 0.03 7.84 12.52
N THR A 70 0.89 6.82 12.45
CA THR A 70 2.30 7.00 12.10
C THR A 70 2.46 7.47 10.64
N VAL A 71 1.74 6.86 9.71
CA VAL A 71 1.77 7.22 8.29
C VAL A 71 1.29 8.65 8.06
N THR A 72 0.21 9.08 8.73
CA THR A 72 -0.32 10.45 8.60
C THR A 72 0.63 11.49 9.18
N ASN A 73 1.24 11.20 10.34
CA ASN A 73 2.28 12.06 10.91
C ASN A 73 3.47 12.21 9.96
N GLN A 74 3.98 11.11 9.39
CA GLN A 74 5.07 11.12 8.41
C GLN A 74 4.69 11.88 7.14
N GLN A 75 3.49 11.69 6.60
CA GLN A 75 3.01 12.40 5.41
C GLN A 75 2.97 13.92 5.64
N SER A 76 2.54 14.38 6.82
CA SER A 76 2.53 15.81 7.14
C SER A 76 3.94 16.43 7.16
N VAL A 77 4.96 15.67 7.59
CA VAL A 77 6.36 16.10 7.58
C VAL A 77 6.88 16.15 6.14
N ILE A 78 6.61 15.13 5.32
CA ILE A 78 7.01 15.11 3.91
C ILE A 78 6.38 16.27 3.13
N MET A 79 5.08 16.52 3.31
CA MET A 79 4.41 17.64 2.64
C MET A 79 4.97 18.99 3.09
N LYS A 80 5.30 19.16 4.38
CA LYS A 80 5.98 20.37 4.86
C LYS A 80 7.37 20.53 4.25
N MET A 81 8.18 19.47 4.21
CA MET A 81 9.52 19.50 3.61
C MET A 81 9.48 19.78 2.10
N ALA A 82 8.55 19.15 1.37
CA ALA A 82 8.37 19.39 -0.06
C ALA A 82 7.93 20.84 -0.35
N GLN A 83 7.08 21.39 0.51
CA GLN A 83 6.61 22.77 0.38
C GLN A 83 7.68 23.81 0.73
N GLU A 84 8.65 23.47 1.59
CA GLU A 84 9.81 24.34 1.85
C GLU A 84 10.89 24.22 0.78
N SER A 85 11.15 23.02 0.25
CA SER A 85 12.18 22.80 -0.79
C SER A 85 11.83 23.45 -2.15
N GLY A 86 10.57 23.81 -2.37
CA GLY A 86 10.09 24.51 -3.57
C GLY A 86 9.89 26.03 -3.44
N LYS A 87 10.14 26.64 -2.27
CA LYS A 87 9.86 28.06 -1.99
C LYS A 87 10.98 29.04 -2.38
N GLY A 88 11.98 28.57 -3.11
CA GLY A 88 13.11 29.35 -3.55
C GLY A 88 12.92 30.14 -4.84
N VAL A 89 13.56 31.32 -4.93
CA VAL A 89 13.74 32.00 -6.22
C VAL A 89 14.86 31.30 -6.97
N VAL A 90 14.58 30.88 -8.21
CA VAL A 90 15.59 30.32 -9.11
C VAL A 90 16.24 31.46 -9.91
N TYR A 91 17.57 31.55 -9.86
CA TYR A 91 18.31 32.60 -10.53
C TYR A 91 19.64 32.11 -11.10
N SER A 92 20.07 32.75 -12.19
CA SER A 92 21.31 32.41 -12.89
C SER A 92 22.48 33.25 -12.37
N ARG A 93 23.62 32.61 -12.11
CA ARG A 93 24.89 33.22 -11.72
C ARG A 93 25.95 32.95 -12.77
N TRP A 94 26.43 34.00 -13.42
CA TRP A 94 27.47 33.92 -14.45
C TRP A 94 28.89 33.90 -13.86
N GLY A 95 29.80 33.15 -14.48
CA GLY A 95 31.24 33.18 -14.17
C GLY A 95 31.65 32.65 -12.80
N ARG A 96 30.77 31.93 -12.09
CA ARG A 96 31.06 31.30 -10.80
C ARG A 96 31.00 29.78 -10.91
N LYS A 97 31.60 29.10 -9.93
CA LYS A 97 31.64 27.62 -9.84
C LYS A 97 30.66 27.05 -8.79
N ASP A 98 30.28 27.86 -7.80
CA ASP A 98 29.39 27.45 -6.71
C ASP A 98 28.34 28.51 -6.35
N CYS A 99 27.22 28.05 -5.80
CA CYS A 99 26.19 28.89 -5.19
C CYS A 99 26.64 29.37 -3.78
N PRO A 100 26.17 30.52 -3.29
CA PRO A 100 26.59 31.05 -1.98
C PRO A 100 26.15 30.14 -0.82
N ALA A 101 27.10 29.63 -0.05
CA ALA A 101 26.88 28.64 1.03
C ALA A 101 26.16 29.17 2.29
N GLY A 102 25.72 30.43 2.32
CA GLY A 102 25.23 31.10 3.54
C GLY A 102 23.73 31.39 3.62
N ASN A 103 22.96 31.19 2.55
CA ASN A 103 21.54 31.62 2.45
C ASN A 103 20.63 30.48 1.99
N ASP A 104 20.82 29.26 2.50
CA ASP A 104 20.06 28.06 2.11
C ASP A 104 20.01 27.80 0.59
N THR A 105 20.95 28.38 -0.18
CA THR A 105 20.90 28.29 -1.63
C THR A 105 21.50 26.97 -2.11
N GLN A 106 20.73 26.23 -2.91
CA GLN A 106 21.13 24.97 -3.52
C GLN A 106 21.46 25.14 -5.00
N LEU A 107 22.49 24.42 -5.45
CA LEU A 107 22.84 24.33 -6.87
C LEU A 107 21.83 23.41 -7.57
N VAL A 108 21.09 23.96 -8.53
CA VAL A 108 20.16 23.17 -9.37
C VAL A 108 20.94 22.52 -10.51
N TYR A 109 21.69 23.32 -11.28
CA TYR A 109 22.60 22.81 -12.30
C TYR A 109 23.68 23.84 -12.66
N SER A 110 24.82 23.34 -13.15
CA SER A 110 25.85 24.15 -13.79
C SER A 110 25.81 23.97 -15.31
N GLY A 111 26.06 25.02 -16.07
CA GLY A 111 25.89 25.01 -17.51
C GLY A 111 26.80 25.96 -18.28
N PHE A 112 26.47 26.10 -19.56
CA PHE A 112 27.18 26.96 -20.50
C PHE A 112 26.30 28.12 -20.93
N ALA A 113 26.94 29.24 -21.30
CA ALA A 113 26.26 30.39 -21.86
C ALA A 113 25.89 30.07 -23.31
N GLY A 114 24.60 29.98 -23.59
CA GLY A 114 24.05 29.84 -24.92
C GLY A 114 23.54 31.17 -25.43
N VAL A 115 23.93 31.54 -26.65
CA VAL A 115 23.41 32.70 -27.37
C VAL A 115 23.20 32.30 -28.83
N SER A 116 22.27 32.97 -29.49
CA SER A 116 22.05 32.78 -30.92
C SER A 116 22.91 33.75 -31.72
N HIS A 117 23.36 33.32 -32.90
CA HIS A 117 24.06 34.21 -33.81
C HIS A 117 23.10 35.30 -34.31
N TYR A 118 23.60 36.53 -34.53
CA TYR A 118 22.76 37.68 -34.91
C TYR A 118 21.99 37.48 -36.23
N THR A 119 22.40 36.52 -37.07
CA THR A 119 21.72 36.17 -38.32
C THR A 119 20.75 34.99 -38.22
N SER A 120 20.58 34.38 -37.04
CA SER A 120 19.74 33.20 -36.86
C SER A 120 18.29 33.59 -36.53
N PRO A 121 17.32 33.34 -37.44
CA PRO A 121 15.91 33.61 -37.16
C PRO A 121 15.38 32.65 -36.07
N GLY A 122 14.61 33.18 -35.12
CA GLY A 122 14.03 32.41 -34.02
C GLY A 122 14.98 32.13 -32.85
N GLY A 123 16.16 32.75 -32.83
CA GLY A 123 17.12 32.66 -31.74
C GLY A 123 16.77 33.54 -30.53
N ALA A 124 17.26 33.15 -29.35
CA ALA A 124 17.16 33.99 -28.15
C ALA A 124 18.05 35.23 -28.29
N ALA A 125 17.48 36.41 -28.05
CA ALA A 125 18.22 37.67 -28.00
C ALA A 125 19.12 37.76 -26.75
N ASP A 126 18.71 37.11 -25.67
CA ASP A 126 19.44 37.09 -24.40
C ASP A 126 20.33 35.85 -24.26
N THR A 127 21.36 36.00 -23.41
CA THR A 127 22.22 34.87 -23.04
C THR A 127 21.50 33.96 -22.05
N LEU A 128 21.36 32.69 -22.40
CA LEU A 128 20.68 31.68 -21.58
C LEU A 128 21.68 30.71 -20.96
N CYS A 129 21.40 30.29 -19.72
CA CYS A 129 22.16 29.25 -19.05
C CYS A 129 21.66 27.90 -19.55
N MET A 130 22.46 27.19 -20.34
CA MET A 130 22.06 25.90 -20.92
C MET A 130 22.70 24.75 -20.14
N PRO A 131 21.93 23.70 -19.78
CA PRO A 131 22.48 22.54 -19.12
C PRO A 131 23.43 21.77 -20.07
N PRO A 132 24.48 21.12 -19.53
CA PRO A 132 25.49 20.39 -20.31
C PRO A 132 24.88 19.19 -21.04
N GLU A 133 23.85 18.62 -20.44
CA GLU A 133 23.06 17.55 -21.00
C GLU A 133 21.64 18.08 -21.24
N PRO A 134 21.19 18.18 -22.50
CA PRO A 134 19.80 18.52 -22.79
C PRO A 134 18.84 17.50 -22.16
N VAL A 135 17.55 17.81 -22.14
CA VAL A 135 16.48 16.83 -21.91
C VAL A 135 15.58 16.86 -23.14
N TRP A 136 15.14 15.70 -23.62
CA TRP A 136 14.40 15.58 -24.88
C TRP A 136 12.97 15.19 -24.58
N GLY A 137 12.03 16.01 -25.05
CA GLY A 137 10.62 15.65 -25.05
C GLY A 137 10.31 14.52 -26.05
N PRO A 138 9.21 13.79 -25.86
CA PRO A 138 8.80 12.73 -26.78
C PRO A 138 8.65 13.29 -28.21
N GLY A 139 9.30 12.64 -29.18
CA GLY A 139 9.20 13.00 -30.61
C GLY A 139 10.27 13.95 -31.17
N LYS A 140 11.26 14.41 -30.38
CA LYS A 140 12.36 15.24 -30.88
C LYS A 140 13.61 14.38 -31.13
N THR A 141 14.02 14.21 -32.38
CA THR A 141 15.26 13.48 -32.72
C THR A 141 16.50 14.26 -32.24
N LYS A 142 17.50 13.54 -31.72
CA LYS A 142 18.74 14.10 -31.14
C LYS A 142 19.58 14.98 -32.10
N LEU A 143 19.21 15.08 -33.38
CA LEU A 143 20.10 15.50 -34.45
C LEU A 143 20.26 17.02 -34.63
N HIS A 144 19.32 17.85 -34.17
CA HIS A 144 19.37 19.30 -34.49
C HIS A 144 20.09 20.17 -33.45
N VAL A 145 20.13 19.75 -32.17
CA VAL A 145 20.72 20.55 -31.07
C VAL A 145 22.17 20.14 -30.75
N SER A 146 22.57 18.91 -31.12
CA SER A 146 23.84 18.31 -30.68
C SER A 146 25.10 19.00 -31.25
N LYS A 147 25.01 19.58 -32.46
CA LYS A 147 26.19 20.18 -33.12
C LYS A 147 26.71 21.43 -32.38
N HIS A 148 25.82 22.28 -31.87
CA HIS A 148 26.22 23.52 -31.17
C HIS A 148 26.63 23.27 -29.72
N MET A 149 26.08 22.25 -29.05
CA MET A 149 26.38 21.95 -27.65
C MET A 149 27.77 21.28 -27.45
N SER A 150 28.26 20.59 -28.48
CA SER A 150 29.49 19.78 -28.41
C SER A 150 30.76 20.60 -28.17
N MET A 151 30.80 21.84 -28.67
CA MET A 151 31.99 22.69 -28.58
C MET A 151 32.18 23.28 -27.18
N ALA A 152 31.10 23.52 -26.44
CA ALA A 152 31.14 24.06 -25.08
C ALA A 152 31.62 23.03 -24.04
N ARG A 153 31.25 21.75 -24.19
CA ARG A 153 31.59 20.68 -23.23
C ARG A 153 33.08 20.41 -23.06
N ASN A 154 33.89 20.66 -24.10
CA ASN A 154 35.33 20.40 -24.06
C ASN A 154 36.14 21.46 -23.30
N MET A 155 35.54 22.63 -23.05
CA MET A 155 36.14 23.68 -22.25
C MET A 155 35.61 23.50 -20.82
N LYS A 156 36.42 22.99 -19.88
CA LYS A 156 36.07 22.77 -18.45
C LYS A 156 35.86 24.09 -17.67
N ILE A 157 35.23 25.07 -18.31
CA ILE A 157 34.91 26.38 -17.75
C ILE A 157 33.38 26.47 -17.75
N GLN A 158 32.78 26.30 -16.57
CA GLN A 158 31.37 26.61 -16.37
C GLN A 158 31.17 28.09 -16.63
N ALA A 159 30.32 28.43 -17.59
CA ALA A 159 30.01 29.82 -17.89
C ALA A 159 28.91 30.36 -16.97
N CYS A 160 28.08 29.46 -16.42
CA CYS A 160 26.91 29.81 -15.63
C CYS A 160 26.50 28.69 -14.65
N LEU A 161 25.83 29.08 -13.57
CA LEU A 161 25.13 28.21 -12.62
C LEU A 161 23.70 28.69 -12.45
N VAL A 162 22.78 27.77 -12.18
CA VAL A 162 21.44 28.08 -11.71
C VAL A 162 21.32 27.66 -10.25
N CYS A 163 21.02 28.63 -9.41
CA CYS A 163 20.87 28.46 -7.97
C CYS A 163 19.41 28.70 -7.58
N GLN A 164 18.96 28.02 -6.54
CA GLN A 164 17.65 28.21 -5.92
C GLN A 164 17.88 28.59 -4.45
N THR A 165 17.18 29.61 -3.94
CA THR A 165 17.21 29.99 -2.52
C THR A 165 16.27 29.16 -1.65
#